data_AF-T1ADY5-F1
#
_entry.id   AF-T1ADY5-F1
#
_cell.length_a   1.000
_cell.length_b   1.000
_cell.length_c   1.000
_cell.angle_alpha   90.00
_cell.angle_beta   90.00
_cell.angle_gamma   90.00
#
_symmetry.space_group_name_H-M   'P 1'
#
loop_
_entity.id
_entity.type
_entity.pdbx_description
1 polymer ?
#
loop_
_entity_poly.entity_id
_entity_poly.type
_entity_poly.pdbx_seq_one_letter_code
_entity_poly.pdbx_strand_id
1 'polypeptide(L)'
;MDAAGQRVVVIGGGDTGSDCVGTCNRQGARSVTQFELLAQPPVQENKPLVWPYWPIKLRTSSSHEEGCARDWAVTTQAFLP
;
A
#
# COMPACT_ATOMS: atom_id res chain seq x y z
N MET A 1 -13.82 3.39 -12.61
CA MET A 1 -14.08 3.79 -11.21
C MET A 1 -14.07 5.30 -11.16
N ASP A 2 -15.04 5.89 -10.46
CA ASP A 2 -14.99 7.28 -9.99
C ASP A 2 -14.64 7.22 -8.50
N ALA A 3 -13.72 8.05 -8.03
CA ALA A 3 -13.28 8.15 -6.63
C ALA A 3 -13.56 9.52 -6.01
N ALA A 4 -14.09 10.48 -6.78
CA ALA A 4 -14.25 11.87 -6.33
C ALA A 4 -15.09 11.94 -5.04
N GLY A 5 -14.54 12.57 -4.00
CA GLY A 5 -15.19 12.73 -2.70
C GLY A 5 -15.38 11.44 -1.88
N GLN A 6 -14.92 10.29 -2.36
CA GLN A 6 -15.12 9.01 -1.70
C GLN A 6 -13.98 8.65 -0.74
N ARG A 7 -14.28 7.77 0.22
CA ARG A 7 -13.27 7.14 1.08
C ARG A 7 -12.90 5.79 0.46
N VAL A 8 -11.73 5.70 -0.13
CA VAL A 8 -11.29 4.51 -0.86
C VAL A 8 -10.40 3.64 0.02
N VAL A 9 -10.65 2.32 -0.05
CA VAL A 9 -9.78 1.29 0.53
C VAL A 9 -9.15 0.49 -0.61
N VAL A 10 -7.82 0.40 -0.61
CA VAL A 10 -7.04 -0.42 -1.53
C VAL A 10 -6.54 -1.65 -0.80
N ILE A 11 -6.84 -2.84 -1.32
CA ILE A 11 -6.39 -4.11 -0.75
C ILE A 11 -5.20 -4.61 -1.57
N GLY A 12 -4.04 -4.72 -0.93
CA GLY A 12 -2.76 -5.09 -1.54
C GLY A 12 -1.74 -3.94 -1.49
N GLY A 13 -0.56 -4.19 -0.94
CA GLY A 13 0.54 -3.23 -0.81
C GLY A 13 1.57 -3.29 -1.94
N GLY A 14 1.31 -4.07 -3.00
CA GLY A 14 2.14 -4.16 -4.19
C GLY A 14 2.05 -2.94 -5.12
N ASP A 15 2.75 -3.02 -6.26
CA ASP A 15 2.85 -1.95 -7.26
C ASP A 15 1.48 -1.53 -7.83
N THR A 16 0.64 -2.51 -8.16
CA THR A 16 -0.74 -2.26 -8.60
C THR A 16 -1.58 -1.55 -7.53
N GLY A 17 -1.36 -1.85 -6.24
CA GLY A 17 -1.99 -1.13 -5.14
C GLY A 17 -1.53 0.33 -5.09
N SER A 18 -0.24 0.58 -5.29
CA SER A 18 0.33 1.92 -5.44
C SER A 18 -0.28 2.69 -6.61
N ASP A 19 -0.50 2.05 -7.76
CA ASP A 19 -1.16 2.68 -8.91
C ASP A 19 -2.62 3.05 -8.60
N CYS A 20 -3.33 2.20 -7.87
CA CYS A 20 -4.69 2.49 -7.40
C CYS A 20 -4.69 3.71 -6.46
N VAL A 21 -3.73 3.82 -5.55
CA VAL A 21 -3.60 4.99 -4.66
C VAL A 21 -3.45 6.28 -5.47
N GLY A 22 -2.49 6.32 -6.41
CA GLY A 22 -2.25 7.52 -7.24
C GLY A 22 -3.47 7.88 -8.10
N THR A 23 -4.14 6.87 -8.65
CA THR A 23 -5.39 7.07 -9.41
C THR A 23 -6.48 7.70 -8.55
N CYS A 24 -6.71 7.18 -7.34
CA CYS A 24 -7.75 7.68 -6.44
C CYS A 24 -7.47 9.10 -5.96
N ASN A 25 -6.20 9.40 -5.64
CA ASN A 25 -5.78 10.76 -5.25
C ASN A 25 -6.03 11.77 -6.37
N ARG A 26 -5.60 11.46 -7.59
CA ARG A 26 -5.77 12.34 -8.76
C ARG A 26 -7.23 12.52 -9.19
N GLN A 27 -8.08 11.56 -8.84
CA GLN A 27 -9.54 11.67 -9.01
C GLN A 27 -10.22 12.48 -7.89
N GLY A 28 -9.49 12.92 -6.87
CA GLY A 28 -10.05 13.74 -5.79
C GLY A 28 -10.77 12.93 -4.71
N ALA A 29 -10.29 11.73 -4.41
CA ALA A 29 -10.78 10.97 -3.25
C ALA A 29 -10.67 11.78 -1.95
N ARG A 30 -11.69 11.66 -1.09
CA ARG A 30 -11.69 12.29 0.23
C ARG A 30 -10.58 11.73 1.13
N SER A 31 -10.31 10.44 1.01
CA SER A 31 -9.22 9.75 1.70
C SER A 31 -8.91 8.42 1.04
N VAL A 32 -7.65 8.01 1.05
CA VAL A 32 -7.21 6.69 0.58
C VAL A 32 -6.49 5.95 1.71
N THR A 33 -6.90 4.71 1.98
CA THR A 33 -6.21 3.79 2.89
C THR A 33 -5.81 2.53 2.14
N GLN A 34 -4.57 2.08 2.31
CA GLN A 34 -4.03 0.88 1.69
C GLN A 34 -3.68 -0.15 2.76
N PHE A 35 -4.16 -1.38 2.57
CA PHE A 35 -3.87 -2.52 3.44
C PHE A 35 -2.91 -3.49 2.77
N GLU A 36 -1.89 -3.92 3.52
CA GLU A 36 -0.96 -4.97 3.14
C GLU A 36 -1.10 -6.17 4.08
N LEU A 37 -1.05 -7.37 3.49
CA LEU A 37 -1.11 -8.65 4.20
C LEU A 37 0.17 -8.91 4.98
N LEU A 38 1.31 -8.54 4.41
CA LEU A 38 2.63 -8.72 5.02
C LEU A 38 2.93 -7.64 6.07
N ALA A 39 3.82 -7.96 7.00
CA ALA A 39 4.34 -7.00 7.96
C ALA A 39 5.10 -5.87 7.25
N GLN A 40 5.17 -4.71 7.89
CA GLN A 40 5.90 -3.56 7.35
C GLN A 40 7.37 -3.96 7.09
N PRO A 41 7.86 -3.85 5.85
CA PRO A 41 9.26 -4.11 5.55
C PRO A 41 10.18 -3.13 6.30
N PRO A 42 11.43 -3.50 6.60
CA PRO A 42 12.37 -2.59 7.22
C PRO A 42 12.69 -1.42 6.27
N VAL A 43 12.87 -0.22 6.83
CA VAL A 43 13.27 0.96 6.04
C VAL A 43 14.64 0.74 5.38
N GLN A 44 15.55 0.08 6.08
CA GLN A 44 16.88 -0.27 5.61
C GLN A 44 17.06 -1.78 5.55
N GLU A 45 17.51 -2.29 4.41
CA GLU A 45 17.79 -3.71 4.19
C GLU A 45 19.13 -4.15 4.79
N ASN A 46 19.23 -5.43 5.14
CA ASN A 46 20.50 -6.07 5.49
C ASN A 46 21.09 -6.79 4.27
N LYS A 47 21.88 -6.06 3.46
CA LYS A 47 22.43 -6.56 2.18
C LYS A 47 23.21 -7.87 2.30
N PRO A 48 24.14 -8.04 3.27
CA PRO A 48 24.88 -9.31 3.41
C PRO A 48 24.00 -10.53 3.66
N LEU A 49 22.87 -10.38 4.36
CA LEU A 49 21.98 -11.50 4.69
C LEU A 49 21.07 -11.93 3.54
N VAL A 50 20.86 -11.08 2.53
CA VAL A 50 19.85 -11.30 1.48
C VAL A 50 20.44 -11.52 0.09
N TRP A 51 21.70 -11.17 -0.15
CA TRP A 51 22.36 -11.41 -1.44
C TRP A 51 22.46 -12.92 -1.75
N PRO A 52 22.16 -13.39 -2.98
CA PRO A 52 21.87 -12.64 -4.22
C PRO A 52 20.39 -12.34 -4.48
N TYR A 53 19.51 -12.59 -3.51
CA TYR A 53 18.08 -12.30 -3.65
C TYR A 53 17.78 -10.81 -3.56
N TRP A 54 16.62 -10.43 -4.09
CA TRP A 54 16.13 -9.07 -3.97
C TRP A 54 15.82 -8.76 -2.50
N PRO A 55 16.42 -7.70 -1.93
CA PRO A 55 16.18 -7.32 -0.55
C PRO A 55 14.73 -6.92 -0.29
N ILE A 56 14.22 -7.37 0.85
CA ILE A 56 12.98 -6.88 1.45
C ILE A 56 13.31 -5.54 2.11
N LYS A 57 12.71 -4.47 1.58
CA LYS A 57 12.82 -3.10 2.10
C LYS A 57 11.51 -2.36 1.91
N LEU A 58 11.26 -1.38 2.75
CA LEU A 58 10.12 -0.49 2.58
C LEU A 58 10.33 0.31 1.31
N ARG A 59 9.38 0.17 0.39
CA ARG A 59 9.33 0.97 -0.83
C ARG A 59 8.20 1.99 -0.68
N THR A 60 8.53 3.22 -0.99
CA THR A 60 7.60 4.35 -1.11
C THR A 60 7.72 4.85 -2.54
N SER A 61 6.57 5.10 -3.17
CA SER A 61 6.46 5.59 -4.55
C SER A 61 5.88 7.00 -4.51
N SER A 62 5.95 7.71 -5.63
CA SER A 62 5.28 9.02 -5.77
C SER A 62 3.78 8.94 -5.49
N SER A 63 3.11 7.85 -5.89
CA SER A 63 1.69 7.63 -5.59
C SER A 63 1.41 7.57 -4.08
N HIS A 64 2.30 6.97 -3.29
CA HIS A 64 2.17 6.99 -1.83
C HIS A 64 2.41 8.40 -1.26
N GLU A 65 3.35 9.15 -1.83
CA GLU A 65 3.66 10.53 -1.44
C GLU A 65 2.53 11.51 -1.78
N GLU A 66 1.73 11.23 -2.81
CA GLU A 66 0.49 11.97 -3.13
C GLU A 66 -0.54 11.90 -1.99
N GLY A 67 -0.46 10.90 -1.11
CA GLY A 67 -1.20 10.83 0.15
C GLY A 67 -2.01 9.55 0.31
N CYS A 68 -1.65 8.72 1.28
CA CYS A 68 -2.47 7.61 1.74
C CYS A 68 -2.10 7.20 3.17
N ALA A 69 -3.06 6.64 3.91
CA ALA A 69 -2.75 5.85 5.10
C ALA A 69 -2.33 4.44 4.66
N ARG A 70 -1.27 3.90 5.27
CA ARG A 70 -0.78 2.54 4.99
C ARG A 70 -0.79 1.74 6.27
N ASP A 71 -1.42 0.58 6.22
CA ASP A 71 -1.51 -0.34 7.33
C ASP A 71 -1.09 -1.76 6.88
N TRP A 72 -0.50 -2.50 7.81
CA TRP A 72 0.34 -3.67 7.53
C TRP A 72 -0.09 -4.84 8.40
N ALA A 73 0.26 -6.06 7.99
CA ALA A 73 -0.15 -7.29 8.66
C ALA A 73 -1.68 -7.40 8.82
N VAL A 74 -2.44 -6.85 7.87
CA VAL A 74 -3.91 -6.87 7.89
C VAL A 74 -4.41 -8.09 7.14
N THR A 75 -5.19 -8.93 7.82
CA THR A 75 -5.77 -10.14 7.23
C THR A 75 -7.27 -10.20 7.51
N THR A 76 -8.03 -10.70 6.54
CA THR A 76 -9.47 -10.92 6.68
C THR A 76 -9.71 -12.02 7.72
N GLN A 77 -10.52 -11.74 8.74
CA GLN A 77 -10.85 -12.72 9.77
C GLN A 77 -12.09 -13.54 9.42
N ALA A 78 -13.16 -12.88 8.99
CA ALA A 78 -14.42 -13.52 8.63
C ALA A 78 -15.20 -12.62 7.68
N PHE A 79 -16.09 -13.23 6.90
CA PHE A 79 -17.16 -12.53 6.19
C PHE A 79 -18.42 -12.66 7.04
N LEU A 80 -18.91 -11.53 7.55
CA LEU A 80 -20.14 -11.49 8.34
C LEU A 80 -21.34 -11.34 7.39
N PRO A 81 -22.43 -12.09 7.62
CA PRO A 81 -23.68 -11.95 6.86
C PRO A 81 -24.42 -10.65 7.17
#